data_AF-A0A927HCF3-F1
#
_entry.id   AF-A0A927HCF3-F1
#
_cell.length_a   1.000
_cell.length_b   1.000
_cell.length_c   1.000
_cell.angle_alpha   90.00
_cell.angle_beta   90.00
_cell.angle_gamma   90.00
#
_symmetry.space_group_name_H-M   'P 1'
#
loop_
_entity.id
_entity.type
_entity.pdbx_description
1 polymer ?
#
loop_
_entity_poly.entity_id
_entity_poly.type
_entity_poly.pdbx_seq_one_letter_code
_entity_poly.pdbx_strand_id
1 'polypeptide(L)'
;MKKSLTKKRLGAFVKDENGSVTIESVIWFPIFAILLAFIMNISMVFFNESQMLRVVQDGNRAFSLGRLDSAAEVEQYILTELSYLDVNLNVTSAVAGGLIETDLTVAASELMPLNFMTGAFSGIQVGVNAQHIIEF
;
A
#
# COMPACT_ATOMS: atom_id res chain seq x y z
N MET A 1 30.39 -7.17 -63.68
CA MET A 1 29.62 -6.07 -63.04
C MET A 1 28.57 -6.51 -61.99
N LYS A 2 28.41 -7.80 -61.64
CA LYS A 2 27.33 -8.29 -60.74
C LYS A 2 27.65 -8.38 -59.23
N LYS A 3 28.93 -8.31 -58.82
CA LYS A 3 29.36 -8.52 -57.41
C LYS A 3 29.12 -7.30 -56.47
N SER A 4 28.81 -6.12 -57.01
CA SER A 4 28.65 -4.88 -56.22
C SER A 4 27.24 -4.76 -55.59
N LEU A 5 26.20 -5.22 -56.29
CA LEU A 5 24.81 -5.07 -55.85
C LEU A 5 24.44 -5.96 -54.65
N THR A 6 25.03 -7.15 -54.54
CA THR A 6 24.77 -8.11 -53.45
C THR A 6 25.36 -7.66 -52.12
N LYS A 7 26.58 -7.10 -52.13
CA LYS A 7 27.20 -6.55 -50.91
C LYS A 7 26.42 -5.36 -50.34
N LYS A 8 25.86 -4.52 -51.22
CA LYS A 8 25.03 -3.37 -50.84
C LYS A 8 23.72 -3.78 -50.15
N ARG A 9 23.12 -4.91 -50.55
CA ARG A 9 21.89 -5.44 -49.95
C ARG A 9 22.10 -6.10 -48.58
N LEU A 10 23.21 -6.81 -48.38
CA LEU A 10 23.55 -7.34 -47.05
C LEU A 10 23.91 -6.25 -46.03
N GLY A 11 24.61 -5.19 -46.47
CA GLY A 11 24.89 -4.04 -45.60
C GLY A 11 23.64 -3.23 -45.23
N ALA A 12 22.59 -3.25 -46.07
CA ALA A 12 21.31 -2.62 -45.78
C ALA A 12 20.49 -3.41 -44.74
N PHE A 13 20.58 -4.75 -44.73
CA PHE A 13 19.87 -5.61 -43.77
C PHE A 13 20.46 -5.55 -42.36
N VAL A 14 21.79 -5.38 -42.23
CA VAL A 14 22.47 -5.17 -40.93
C VAL A 14 22.21 -3.77 -40.37
N LYS A 15 21.90 -2.80 -41.24
CA LYS A 15 21.52 -1.42 -40.88
C LYS A 15 20.00 -1.25 -40.76
N ASP A 16 19.24 -2.34 -40.80
CA ASP A 16 17.79 -2.31 -40.81
C ASP A 16 17.25 -2.19 -39.37
N GLU A 17 17.03 -0.97 -38.90
CA GLU A 17 16.50 -0.65 -37.56
C GLU A 17 14.96 -0.82 -37.46
N ASN A 18 14.29 -1.25 -38.53
CA ASN A 18 12.83 -1.33 -38.59
C ASN A 18 12.21 -2.26 -37.52
N GLY A 19 12.98 -3.20 -36.94
CA GLY A 19 12.56 -4.04 -35.81
C GLY A 19 12.95 -3.52 -34.42
N SER A 20 13.82 -2.51 -34.34
CA SER A 20 14.33 -1.95 -33.08
C SER A 20 13.20 -1.35 -32.24
N VAL A 21 12.25 -0.66 -32.89
CA VAL A 21 11.10 -0.04 -32.23
C VAL A 21 10.24 -1.08 -31.53
N THR A 22 10.04 -2.26 -32.13
CA THR A 22 9.25 -3.34 -31.51
C THR A 22 9.99 -3.98 -30.34
N ILE A 23 11.30 -4.21 -30.48
CA ILE A 23 12.14 -4.80 -29.41
C ILE A 23 12.23 -3.87 -28.21
N GLU A 24 12.45 -2.57 -28.45
CA GLU A 24 12.48 -1.55 -27.40
C GLU A 24 11.13 -1.45 -26.69
N SER A 25 10.02 -1.46 -27.43
CA SER A 25 8.67 -1.41 -26.84
C SER A 25 8.39 -2.63 -25.93
N VAL A 26 8.85 -3.81 -26.33
CA VAL A 26 8.72 -5.05 -25.54
C VAL A 26 9.54 -5.00 -24.24
N ILE A 27 10.66 -4.27 -24.23
CA ILE A 27 11.48 -4.07 -23.03
C ILE A 27 10.87 -2.99 -22.12
N TRP A 28 10.34 -1.91 -22.68
CA TRP A 28 9.75 -0.83 -21.90
C TRP A 28 8.44 -1.22 -21.21
N PHE A 29 7.57 -1.98 -21.88
CA PHE A 29 6.27 -2.34 -21.34
C PHE A 29 6.33 -3.03 -19.94
N PRO A 30 7.16 -4.07 -19.71
CA PRO A 30 7.29 -4.67 -18.38
C PRO A 30 7.90 -3.72 -17.35
N ILE A 31 8.81 -2.82 -17.76
CA ILE A 31 9.37 -1.79 -16.86
C ILE A 31 8.25 -0.85 -16.39
N PHE A 32 7.41 -0.37 -17.31
CA PHE A 32 6.25 0.45 -16.97
C PHE A 32 5.24 -0.30 -16.09
N ALA A 33 4.97 -1.56 -16.38
CA ALA A 33 4.08 -2.39 -15.56
C ALA A 33 4.61 -2.55 -14.12
N ILE A 34 5.91 -2.80 -13.95
CA ILE A 34 6.59 -2.86 -12.65
C ILE A 34 6.44 -1.54 -11.89
N LEU A 35 6.67 -0.42 -12.57
CA LEU A 35 6.56 0.91 -11.97
C LEU A 35 5.12 1.22 -11.56
N LEU A 36 4.13 0.87 -12.38
CA LEU A 36 2.71 1.02 -12.05
C LEU A 36 2.30 0.14 -10.86
N ALA A 37 2.74 -1.11 -10.84
CA ALA A 37 2.49 -2.03 -9.71
C ALA A 37 3.09 -1.49 -8.41
N PHE A 38 4.29 -0.91 -8.48
CA PHE A 38 4.95 -0.30 -7.34
C PHE A 38 4.19 0.92 -6.81
N ILE A 39 3.80 1.83 -7.70
CA ILE A 39 2.99 3.01 -7.34
C ILE A 39 1.66 2.56 -6.72
N MET A 40 0.98 1.59 -7.33
CA MET A 40 -0.29 1.05 -6.82
C MET A 40 -0.14 0.50 -5.40
N ASN A 41 0.91 -0.28 -5.13
CA ASN A 41 1.16 -0.82 -3.80
C ASN A 41 1.32 0.30 -2.77
N ILE A 42 2.16 1.30 -3.03
CA ILE A 42 2.37 2.43 -2.11
C ILE A 42 1.08 3.23 -1.91
N SER A 43 0.36 3.54 -2.99
CA SER A 43 -0.90 4.28 -2.89
C SER A 43 -1.93 3.56 -2.04
N MET A 44 -2.01 2.23 -2.14
CA MET A 44 -2.95 1.44 -1.34
C MET A 44 -2.57 1.37 0.14
N VAL A 45 -1.29 1.38 0.47
CA VAL A 45 -0.85 1.50 1.87
C VAL A 45 -1.38 2.79 2.50
N PHE A 46 -1.19 3.94 1.85
CA PHE A 46 -1.68 5.23 2.37
C PHE A 46 -3.21 5.32 2.38
N PHE A 47 -3.88 4.68 1.42
CA PHE A 47 -5.33 4.60 1.40
C PHE A 47 -5.85 3.82 2.62
N ASN A 48 -5.29 2.64 2.89
CA ASN A 48 -5.65 1.83 4.05
C ASN A 48 -5.30 2.53 5.36
N GLU A 49 -4.16 3.22 5.45
CA GLU A 49 -3.79 4.06 6.60
C GLU A 49 -4.88 5.09 6.93
N SER A 50 -5.36 5.81 5.91
CA SER A 50 -6.42 6.81 6.09
C SER A 50 -7.74 6.19 6.58
N GLN A 51 -8.06 4.98 6.12
CA GLN A 51 -9.26 4.25 6.54
C GLN A 51 -9.13 3.77 7.99
N MET A 52 -7.96 3.23 8.36
CA MET A 52 -7.67 2.82 9.74
C MET A 52 -7.79 4.01 10.69
N LEU A 53 -7.18 5.16 10.36
CA LEU A 53 -7.25 6.37 11.18
C LEU A 53 -8.70 6.79 11.45
N ARG A 54 -9.57 6.73 10.42
CA ARG A 54 -10.99 7.07 10.57
C ARG A 54 -11.70 6.11 11.53
N VAL A 55 -11.47 4.81 11.39
CA VAL A 55 -12.08 3.80 12.28
C VAL A 55 -11.61 3.98 13.73
N VAL A 56 -10.32 4.25 13.94
CA VAL A 56 -9.80 4.54 15.28
C VAL A 56 -10.44 5.80 15.87
N GLN A 57 -10.57 6.88 15.07
CA GLN A 57 -11.24 8.10 15.50
C GLN A 57 -12.72 7.87 15.85
N ASP A 58 -13.42 7.06 15.06
CA ASP A 58 -14.82 6.72 15.30
C ASP A 58 -14.98 5.87 16.57
N GLY A 59 -14.10 4.90 16.81
CA GLY A 59 -14.07 4.09 18.03
C GLY A 59 -13.83 4.95 19.28
N ASN A 60 -12.81 5.80 19.25
CA ASN A 60 -12.51 6.72 20.35
C ASN A 60 -13.68 7.68 20.62
N ARG A 61 -14.32 8.21 19.57
CA ARG A 61 -15.49 9.06 19.70
C ARG A 61 -16.68 8.31 20.30
N ALA A 62 -16.91 7.05 19.91
CA ALA A 62 -17.96 6.23 20.49
C ALA A 62 -17.75 6.01 21.99
N PHE A 63 -16.51 5.80 22.42
CA PHE A 63 -16.13 5.73 23.82
C PHE A 63 -16.39 7.06 24.54
N SER A 64 -15.91 8.20 24.01
CA SER A 64 -16.15 9.53 24.60
C SER A 64 -17.63 9.88 24.79
N LEU A 65 -18.51 9.31 23.96
CA LEU A 65 -19.97 9.48 24.05
C LEU A 65 -20.66 8.47 24.98
N GLY A 66 -19.90 7.59 25.65
CA GLY A 66 -20.44 6.56 26.54
C GLY A 66 -21.19 5.43 25.80
N ARG A 67 -20.88 5.18 24.51
CA ARG A 67 -21.44 4.05 23.74
C ARG A 67 -20.62 2.77 23.88
N LEU A 68 -19.36 2.91 24.28
CA LEU A 68 -18.44 1.83 24.60
C LEU A 68 -18.00 2.05 26.04
N ASP A 69 -18.01 1.00 26.84
CA ASP A 69 -17.86 1.09 28.30
C ASP A 69 -16.40 0.90 28.75
N SER A 70 -15.53 0.39 27.86
CA SER A 70 -14.12 0.15 28.20
C SER A 70 -13.17 0.31 27.00
N ALA A 71 -11.89 0.54 27.28
CA ALA A 71 -10.83 0.56 26.25
C ALA A 71 -10.75 -0.77 25.47
N ALA A 72 -10.98 -1.91 26.13
CA ALA A 72 -11.02 -3.21 25.48
C ALA A 72 -12.17 -3.34 24.46
N GLU A 73 -13.31 -2.69 24.72
CA GLU A 73 -14.41 -2.63 23.75
C GLU A 73 -14.07 -1.75 22.54
N VAL A 74 -13.28 -0.70 22.73
CA VAL A 74 -12.76 0.13 21.63
C VAL A 74 -11.83 -0.69 20.74
N GLU A 75 -10.90 -1.44 21.33
CA GLU A 75 -10.02 -2.34 20.58
C GLU A 75 -10.82 -3.36 19.76
N GLN A 76 -11.79 -4.02 20.40
CA GLN A 76 -12.63 -5.01 19.73
C GLN A 76 -13.50 -4.40 18.62
N TYR A 77 -14.01 -3.18 18.82
CA TYR A 77 -14.74 -2.44 17.79
C TYR A 77 -13.86 -2.20 16.57
N ILE A 78 -12.64 -1.69 16.77
CA ILE A 78 -11.70 -1.40 15.68
C ILE A 78 -11.31 -2.68 14.94
N LEU A 79 -11.00 -3.76 15.66
CA LEU A 79 -10.67 -5.05 15.05
C LEU A 79 -11.83 -5.63 14.22
N THR A 80 -13.07 -5.42 14.67
CA THR A 80 -14.26 -5.88 13.95
C THR A 80 -14.48 -5.09 12.66
N GLU A 81 -14.40 -3.76 12.74
CA GLU A 81 -14.58 -2.86 11.57
C GLU A 81 -13.47 -3.04 10.53
N LEU A 82 -12.24 -3.39 10.94
CA LEU A 82 -11.10 -3.61 10.04
C LEU A 82 -10.90 -5.08 9.65
N SER A 83 -11.78 -5.99 10.06
CA SER A 83 -11.67 -7.43 9.77
C SER A 83 -11.63 -7.75 8.26
N TYR A 84 -12.20 -6.89 7.42
CA TYR A 84 -12.21 -7.06 5.96
C TYR A 84 -10.80 -6.97 5.32
N LEU A 85 -9.82 -6.41 6.03
CA LEU A 85 -8.45 -6.29 5.53
C LEU A 85 -7.69 -7.63 5.60
N ASP A 86 -8.10 -8.56 6.45
CA ASP A 86 -7.44 -9.86 6.67
C ASP A 86 -5.92 -9.73 6.95
N VAL A 87 -5.55 -8.77 7.80
CA VAL A 87 -4.17 -8.45 8.19
C VAL A 87 -3.98 -8.55 9.70
N ASN A 88 -2.72 -8.67 10.14
CA ASN A 88 -2.41 -8.75 11.56
C ASN A 88 -2.30 -7.33 12.15
N LEU A 89 -3.41 -6.85 12.70
CA LEU A 89 -3.50 -5.55 13.37
C LEU A 89 -3.10 -5.67 14.83
N ASN A 90 -2.20 -4.80 15.27
CA ASN A 90 -1.91 -4.59 16.67
C ASN A 90 -2.55 -3.28 17.12
N VAL A 91 -3.65 -3.39 17.89
CA VAL A 91 -4.42 -2.27 18.42
C VAL A 91 -4.22 -2.22 19.93
N THR A 92 -3.96 -1.03 20.47
CA THR A 92 -3.84 -0.81 21.91
C THR A 92 -4.53 0.48 22.28
N SER A 93 -5.50 0.41 23.20
CA SER A 93 -6.24 1.55 23.70
C SER A 93 -5.96 1.76 25.18
N ALA A 94 -5.71 3.01 25.58
CA ALA A 94 -5.45 3.40 26.95
C ALA A 94 -6.29 4.63 27.34
N VAL A 95 -6.86 4.59 28.55
CA VAL A 95 -7.52 5.75 29.15
C VAL A 95 -6.55 6.37 30.15
N ALA A 96 -6.08 7.58 29.87
CA ALA A 96 -5.17 8.32 30.73
C ALA A 96 -5.55 9.80 30.78
N GLY A 97 -5.64 10.35 32.00
CA GLY A 97 -5.84 11.80 32.18
C GLY A 97 -7.17 12.35 31.65
N GLY A 98 -8.21 11.53 31.52
CA GLY A 98 -9.49 11.94 30.93
C GLY A 98 -9.51 11.96 29.40
N LEU A 99 -8.51 11.35 28.76
CA LEU A 99 -8.48 11.10 27.33
C LEU A 99 -8.46 9.59 27.06
N ILE A 100 -9.09 9.19 25.96
CA ILE A 100 -8.90 7.89 25.34
C ILE A 100 -7.87 8.05 24.23
N GLU A 101 -6.77 7.32 24.33
CA GLU A 101 -5.73 7.21 23.31
C GLU A 101 -5.77 5.81 22.72
N THR A 102 -5.67 5.73 21.39
CA THR A 102 -5.61 4.45 20.69
C THR A 102 -4.54 4.48 19.64
N ASP A 103 -3.66 3.48 19.72
CA ASP A 103 -2.61 3.19 18.76
C ASP A 103 -2.99 1.95 17.96
N LEU A 104 -2.87 2.04 16.64
CA LEU A 104 -3.01 0.92 15.73
C LEU A 104 -1.77 0.82 14.86
N THR A 105 -1.19 -0.38 14.79
CA THR A 105 0.03 -0.66 14.02
C THR A 105 -0.14 -1.91 13.15
N VAL A 106 0.42 -1.86 11.93
CA VAL A 106 0.37 -2.95 10.95
C VAL A 106 1.59 -2.90 10.03
N ALA A 107 2.04 -4.04 9.53
CA ALA A 107 3.14 -4.08 8.56
C ALA A 107 2.68 -3.53 7.20
N ALA A 108 3.48 -2.62 6.61
CA ALA A 108 3.18 -2.02 5.32
C ALA A 108 3.02 -3.07 4.21
N SER A 109 3.75 -4.19 4.30
CA SER A 109 3.67 -5.29 3.34
C SER A 109 2.32 -6.00 3.30
N GLU A 110 1.56 -6.00 4.40
CA GLU A 110 0.24 -6.64 4.48
C GLU A 110 -0.87 -5.74 3.89
N LEU A 111 -0.65 -4.43 3.86
CA LEU A 111 -1.59 -3.46 3.28
C LEU A 111 -1.46 -3.33 1.75
N MET A 112 -0.51 -4.05 1.14
CA MET A 112 -0.26 -4.02 -0.30
C MET A 112 -1.14 -5.03 -1.04
N PRO A 113 -1.87 -4.62 -2.09
CA PRO A 113 -2.73 -5.53 -2.84
C PRO A 113 -1.95 -6.52 -3.73
N LEU A 114 -0.75 -6.15 -4.19
CA LEU A 114 0.05 -7.00 -5.07
C LEU A 114 1.20 -7.62 -4.28
N ASN A 115 1.38 -8.94 -4.40
CA ASN A 115 2.53 -9.71 -3.90
C ASN A 115 3.83 -9.42 -4.68
N PHE A 116 4.05 -8.16 -5.07
CA PHE A 116 5.19 -7.70 -5.82
C PHE A 116 6.03 -6.76 -4.96
N MET A 117 7.32 -7.10 -4.78
CA MET A 117 8.29 -6.35 -3.99
C MET A 117 7.89 -6.07 -2.52
N THR A 118 6.92 -6.82 -1.96
CA THR A 118 6.48 -6.69 -0.56
C THR A 118 7.60 -6.93 0.44
N GLY A 119 8.59 -7.77 0.10
CA GLY A 119 9.77 -8.02 0.93
C GLY A 119 10.59 -6.76 1.24
N ALA A 120 10.62 -5.77 0.35
CA ALA A 120 11.29 -4.49 0.59
C ALA A 120 10.62 -3.65 1.69
N PHE A 121 9.35 -3.96 2.01
CA PHE A 121 8.54 -3.26 3.01
C PHE A 121 8.26 -4.09 4.26
N SER A 122 8.78 -5.32 4.34
CA SER A 122 8.55 -6.24 5.47
C SER A 122 9.00 -5.71 6.83
N GLY A 123 9.99 -4.80 6.86
CA GLY A 123 10.46 -4.14 8.08
C GLY A 123 9.79 -2.79 8.38
N ILE A 124 8.84 -2.35 7.55
CA ILE A 124 8.19 -1.05 7.68
C ILE A 124 6.83 -1.24 8.35
N GLN A 125 6.64 -0.58 9.49
CA GLN A 125 5.36 -0.55 10.19
C GLN A 125 4.65 0.77 9.90
N VAL A 126 3.37 0.69 9.59
CA VAL A 126 2.46 1.82 9.47
C VAL A 126 1.68 1.90 10.76
N GLY A 127 1.70 3.06 11.40
CA GLY A 127 1.00 3.32 12.65
C GLY A 127 0.07 4.50 12.52
N VAL A 128 -1.14 4.37 13.07
CA VAL A 128 -2.07 5.48 13.25
C VAL A 128 -2.36 5.63 14.73
N ASN A 129 -2.37 6.88 15.20
CA ASN A 129 -2.69 7.23 16.57
C ASN A 129 -3.81 8.26 16.55
N ALA A 130 -4.76 8.11 17.47
CA ALA A 130 -5.76 9.13 17.73
C ALA A 130 -6.07 9.24 19.22
N GLN A 131 -6.42 10.45 19.64
CA GLN A 131 -6.82 10.77 21.00
C GLN A 131 -8.12 11.57 21.01
N HIS A 132 -9.01 11.27 21.96
CA HIS A 132 -10.22 12.05 22.21
C HIS A 132 -10.43 12.29 23.70
N ILE A 133 -10.98 13.45 24.03
CA ILE A 133 -11.36 13.80 25.42
C ILE A 133 -12.62 13.00 25.78
N ILE A 134 -12.69 12.52 27.02
CA ILE A 134 -13.86 11.83 27.57
C ILE A 134 -14.81 12.90 28.11
N GLU A 135 -16.06 12.90 27.64
CA GLU A 135 -17.02 13.99 27.91
C GLU A 135 -18.06 13.66 29.00
N PHE A 136 -18.07 12.44 29.55
CA PHE A 136 -19.05 11.98 30.54
C PHE A 136 -18.54 11.95 31.99
#